data_AF-A0A7C5NUV5-F1
#
_entry.id   AF-A0A7C5NUV5-F1
#
_cell.length_a   1.000
_cell.length_b   1.000
_cell.length_c   1.000
_cell.angle_alpha   90.00
_cell.angle_beta   90.00
_cell.angle_gamma   90.00
#
_symmetry.space_group_name_H-M   'P 1'
#
loop_
_entity.id
_entity.type
_entity.pdbx_description
1 polymer ?
#
loop_
_entity_poly.entity_id
_entity_poly.type
_entity_poly.pdbx_seq_one_letter_code
_entity_poly.pdbx_strand_id
1 'polypeptide(L)'
;TDADVDGCLKGDTKVKLLDGTYKTMEDLSRVYPTDKDKFWVWASDKKGNPVPAKAHSVRITKKVKKLYKITLDNDFVIEATDNHPFRLINGEYVRADNLVVGNSLMPIYYKIEKGGFYPDYEMLKIGKKWIPTHKYVNSWKEPDLSKKSEYITHHIDHDRTNNTPENLTFMTRSEHSKLHGKDTSLINDYNGSKKQSQDLKKNWENSDYKEDMLKKRKEYLSQPKVKEIFSQNCESQWKNNDIAFRMQMTRVVNVAKKAIEEFGELSKESYQAKKPKSGVPNWDTVFNKYNFQDEKEFEDYVRTYNHKIKSIEVIKVEETPVYDLTVDKYHNFAIQTGEDSSIFVHNSHIQTLLMTFFFRFLKPIIEKGYLYLAQPPLYRYKKGKNETYLKDDKALNDFLIENGIGVLESETMGTQDLTELFKLVAYYKMTLMEIEKRFALPEVVRYMIENPDIISKDNQNLSITLEKHIANLGYNILSKTVNEELIHYFVQTNDGLEELVIDDNLFSSPYYNEAIYMYQKIQDRMTDEFRDKDILA
;
A
#
# COMPACT_ATOMS: atom_id res chain seq x y z
N THR A 1 40.56 -0.43 14.21
CA THR A 1 40.38 -0.02 12.81
C THR A 1 39.67 -1.20 12.13
N ASP A 2 38.37 -1.20 11.85
CA ASP A 2 37.43 -0.12 11.56
C ASP A 2 36.01 -0.51 11.98
N ALA A 3 35.30 0.43 12.60
CA ALA A 3 33.90 0.34 12.98
C ALA A 3 32.99 0.76 11.81
N ASP A 4 33.18 0.16 10.63
CA ASP A 4 32.44 0.53 9.41
C ASP A 4 31.29 -0.43 9.10
N VAL A 5 30.39 -0.61 10.06
CA VAL A 5 29.26 -1.54 9.90
C VAL A 5 27.88 -0.89 10.01
N ASP A 6 27.78 0.34 10.54
CA ASP A 6 26.51 1.08 10.61
C ASP A 6 26.34 1.99 9.38
N GLY A 7 25.24 1.81 8.65
CA GLY A 7 24.82 2.61 7.52
C GLY A 7 24.07 3.84 7.99
N CYS A 8 24.59 5.04 7.76
CA CYS A 8 24.11 6.24 8.45
C CYS A 8 23.97 7.44 7.52
N LEU A 9 23.12 8.39 7.94
CA LEU A 9 22.76 9.59 7.20
C LEU A 9 23.44 10.82 7.81
N LYS A 10 23.71 11.85 7.01
CA LYS A 10 24.19 13.13 7.53
C LYS A 10 23.12 13.83 8.38
N GLY A 11 23.53 14.59 9.39
CA GLY A 11 22.63 15.20 10.38
C GLY A 11 21.54 16.13 9.82
N ASP A 12 21.79 16.78 8.70
CA ASP A 12 20.84 17.65 7.99
C ASP A 12 19.79 16.88 7.17
N THR A 13 19.92 15.56 7.04
CA THR A 13 18.92 14.72 6.38
C THR A 13 17.59 14.81 7.12
N LYS A 14 16.52 15.14 6.40
CA LYS A 14 15.19 15.34 6.97
C LYS A 14 14.33 14.09 6.87
N VAL A 15 13.75 13.67 7.99
CA VAL A 15 12.78 12.57 8.09
C VAL A 15 11.38 13.13 7.97
N LYS A 16 10.53 12.47 7.16
CA LYS A 16 9.10 12.83 7.06
C LYS A 16 8.32 12.22 8.23
N LEU A 17 7.71 13.08 9.03
CA LEU A 17 6.87 12.70 10.16
C LEU A 17 5.39 12.62 9.78
N LEU A 18 4.60 11.91 10.58
CA LEU A 18 3.14 11.83 10.38
C LEU A 18 2.40 13.09 10.83
N ASP A 19 3.03 13.97 11.60
CA ASP A 19 2.47 15.27 11.97
C ASP A 19 2.48 16.29 10.80
N GLY A 20 2.86 15.85 9.60
CA GLY A 20 2.95 16.67 8.40
C GLY A 20 4.33 17.32 8.22
N THR A 21 5.19 17.33 9.25
CA THR A 21 6.46 18.05 9.22
C THR A 21 7.64 17.21 8.73
N TYR A 22 8.73 17.90 8.39
CA TYR A 22 10.05 17.32 8.16
C TYR A 22 10.99 17.80 9.28
N LYS A 23 11.71 16.87 9.91
CA LYS A 23 12.70 17.17 10.97
C LYS A 23 14.05 16.57 10.63
N THR A 24 15.12 17.30 10.91
CA THR A 24 16.48 16.81 10.64
C THR A 24 16.83 15.66 11.60
N MET A 25 17.72 14.76 11.18
CA MET A 25 18.25 13.71 12.05
C MET A 25 18.91 14.30 13.31
N GLU A 26 19.58 15.44 13.16
CA GLU A 26 20.20 16.15 14.29
C GLU A 26 19.14 16.66 15.28
N ASP A 27 18.08 17.33 14.81
CA ASP A 27 17.00 17.79 15.70
C ASP A 27 16.32 16.62 16.40
N LEU A 28 16.03 15.55 15.65
CA LEU A 28 15.42 14.34 16.20
C LEU A 28 16.33 13.66 17.23
N SER A 29 17.66 13.69 17.07
CA SER A 29 18.59 13.14 18.06
C SER A 29 18.56 13.85 19.41
N ARG A 30 18.23 15.15 19.41
CA ARG A 30 18.12 15.94 20.64
C ARG A 30 16.81 15.67 21.38
N VAL A 31 15.74 15.41 20.63
CA VAL A 31 14.39 15.21 21.17
C VAL A 31 14.11 13.74 21.51
N TYR A 32 14.61 12.80 20.71
CA TYR A 32 14.35 11.36 20.82
C TYR A 32 15.64 10.51 20.90
N PRO A 33 16.54 10.77 21.88
CA PRO A 33 17.84 10.10 21.98
C PRO A 33 17.75 8.64 22.43
N THR A 34 16.63 8.22 23.03
CA THR A 34 16.46 6.89 23.64
C THR A 34 15.22 6.18 23.11
N ASP A 35 14.98 4.95 23.58
CA ASP A 35 13.82 4.12 23.23
C ASP A 35 12.56 4.46 24.03
N LYS A 36 12.68 5.32 25.05
CA LYS A 36 11.57 5.77 25.91
C LYS A 36 10.59 6.66 25.16
N ASP A 37 11.12 7.57 24.36
CA ASP A 37 10.34 8.55 23.61
C ASP A 37 10.27 8.11 22.14
N LYS A 38 9.06 7.85 21.67
CA LYS A 38 8.78 7.39 20.31
C LYS A 38 8.00 8.43 19.54
N PHE A 39 8.27 8.54 18.25
CA PHE A 39 7.60 9.47 17.35
C PHE A 39 7.17 8.77 16.06
N TRP A 40 6.21 9.35 15.35
CA TRP A 40 5.63 8.72 14.17
C TRP A 40 6.34 9.12 12.88
N VAL A 41 6.77 8.12 12.13
CA VAL A 41 7.38 8.25 10.80
C VAL A 41 6.62 7.41 9.79
N TRP A 42 6.80 7.73 8.51
CA TRP A 42 6.40 6.83 7.44
C TRP A 42 7.43 5.74 7.26
N ALA A 43 6.99 4.49 7.29
CA ALA A 43 7.74 3.33 6.82
C ALA A 43 7.05 2.73 5.59
N SER A 44 7.64 1.71 5.00
CA SER A 44 7.10 0.97 3.86
C SER A 44 7.05 -0.52 4.20
N ASP A 45 5.89 -1.15 3.98
CA ASP A 45 5.71 -2.59 4.17
C ASP A 45 6.44 -3.40 3.08
N LYS A 46 6.38 -4.73 3.12
CA LYS A 46 7.04 -5.59 2.10
C LYS A 46 6.50 -5.40 0.67
N LYS A 47 5.26 -4.95 0.52
CA LYS A 47 4.62 -4.68 -0.76
C LYS A 47 4.94 -3.28 -1.31
N GLY A 48 5.67 -2.47 -0.53
CA GLY A 48 5.99 -1.10 -0.88
C GLY A 48 4.94 -0.08 -0.42
N ASN A 49 3.86 -0.51 0.24
CA ASN A 49 2.84 0.42 0.70
C ASN A 49 3.37 1.23 1.88
N PRO A 50 3.08 2.54 1.92
CA PRO A 50 3.46 3.37 3.04
C PRO A 50 2.61 3.04 4.27
N VAL A 51 3.23 2.94 5.43
CA VAL A 51 2.60 2.53 6.68
C VAL A 51 3.10 3.40 7.84
N PRO A 52 2.22 3.80 8.78
CA PRO A 52 2.64 4.44 10.02
C PRO A 52 3.56 3.53 10.85
N ALA A 53 4.66 4.09 11.37
CA ALA A 53 5.57 3.37 12.25
C ALA A 53 6.11 4.26 13.36
N LYS A 54 6.43 3.67 14.52
CA LYS A 54 7.11 4.35 15.62
C LYS A 54 8.63 4.26 15.45
N ALA A 55 9.29 5.41 15.40
CA ALA A 55 10.73 5.57 15.44
C ALA A 55 11.20 6.00 16.83
N HIS A 56 12.45 5.69 17.19
CA HIS A 56 13.09 6.09 18.44
C HIS A 56 14.61 5.98 18.35
N SER A 57 15.33 6.27 19.45
CA SER A 57 16.79 6.10 19.57
C SER A 57 17.58 6.73 18.43
N VAL A 58 17.25 7.98 18.08
CA VAL A 58 17.98 8.75 17.08
C VAL A 58 19.31 9.15 17.69
N ARG A 59 20.42 8.74 17.09
CA ARG A 59 21.75 8.87 17.70
C ARG A 59 22.82 9.11 16.66
N ILE A 60 23.90 9.77 17.09
CA ILE A 60 25.16 9.76 16.35
C ILE A 60 25.72 8.34 16.45
N THR A 61 25.98 7.72 15.31
CA THR A 61 26.57 6.37 15.25
C THR A 61 28.08 6.43 15.21
N LYS A 62 28.62 7.31 14.35
CA LYS A 62 30.05 7.56 14.18
C LYS A 62 30.30 8.93 13.56
N LYS A 63 31.56 9.34 13.50
CA LYS A 63 32.00 10.46 12.68
C LYS A 63 32.78 9.93 11.47
N VAL A 64 32.56 10.53 10.31
CA VAL A 64 33.19 10.09 9.05
C VAL A 64 33.86 11.27 8.35
N LYS A 65 34.89 10.97 7.56
CA LYS A 65 35.59 11.94 6.69
C LYS A 65 35.28 11.75 5.21
N LYS A 66 34.36 10.81 4.90
CA LYS A 66 33.94 10.44 3.55
C LYS A 66 32.44 10.16 3.57
N LEU A 67 31.72 10.70 2.59
CA LEU A 67 30.31 10.44 2.35
C LEU A 67 30.08 10.13 0.86
N TYR A 68 28.97 9.46 0.58
CA TYR A 68 28.43 9.27 -0.75
C TYR A 68 27.32 10.30 -0.96
N LYS A 69 27.55 11.19 -1.92
CA LYS A 69 26.59 12.20 -2.36
C LYS A 69 25.81 11.62 -3.54
N ILE A 70 24.55 11.31 -3.30
CA ILE A 70 23.62 10.70 -4.26
C ILE A 70 22.69 11.80 -4.74
N THR A 71 22.81 12.17 -6.02
CA THR A 71 21.95 13.18 -6.64
C THR A 71 20.84 12.48 -7.40
N LEU A 72 19.60 12.87 -7.16
CA LEU A 72 18.43 12.32 -7.85
C LEU A 72 18.13 13.11 -9.14
N ASP A 73 17.24 12.58 -9.96
CA ASP A 73 16.73 13.20 -11.18
C ASP A 73 16.12 14.59 -10.97
N ASN A 74 15.54 14.83 -9.81
CA ASN A 74 14.98 16.11 -9.40
C ASN A 74 16.02 17.04 -8.73
N ASP A 75 17.31 16.76 -8.92
CA ASP A 75 18.47 17.47 -8.36
C ASP A 75 18.54 17.47 -6.82
N PHE A 76 17.67 16.71 -6.16
CA PHE A 76 17.76 16.54 -4.72
C PHE A 76 18.99 15.71 -4.35
N VAL A 77 19.72 16.14 -3.33
CA VAL A 77 20.96 15.50 -2.89
C VAL A 77 20.75 14.81 -1.55
N ILE A 78 21.21 13.57 -1.47
CA ILE A 78 21.26 12.77 -0.24
C ILE A 78 22.72 12.44 0.06
N GLU A 79 23.14 12.66 1.30
CA GLU A 79 24.50 12.36 1.76
C GLU A 79 24.46 11.27 2.84
N ALA A 80 25.09 10.14 2.55
CA ALA A 80 25.08 8.96 3.42
C ALA A 80 26.45 8.27 3.46
N THR A 81 26.66 7.38 4.43
CA THR A 81 27.82 6.49 4.43
C THR A 81 27.73 5.46 3.30
N ASP A 82 28.88 4.91 2.91
CA ASP A 82 29.03 3.90 1.86
C ASP A 82 28.09 2.69 2.05
N ASN A 83 27.93 2.24 3.28
CA ASN A 83 27.13 1.08 3.66
C ASN A 83 25.65 1.36 3.93
N HIS A 84 25.16 2.60 3.78
CA HIS A 84 23.75 2.92 4.07
C HIS A 84 22.81 2.28 3.03
N PRO A 85 21.80 1.48 3.43
CA PRO A 85 20.92 0.79 2.48
C PRO A 85 19.75 1.67 2.04
N PHE A 86 19.65 1.87 0.73
CA PHE A 86 18.52 2.53 0.07
C PHE A 86 17.54 1.50 -0.47
N ARG A 87 16.25 1.77 -0.30
CA ARG A 87 15.21 0.90 -0.86
C ARG A 87 14.95 1.26 -2.32
N LEU A 88 15.11 0.30 -3.21
CA LEU A 88 14.75 0.42 -4.61
C LEU A 88 13.25 0.21 -4.83
N ILE A 89 12.73 0.68 -5.96
CA ILE A 89 11.30 0.55 -6.30
C ILE A 89 10.82 -0.91 -6.42
N ASN A 90 11.73 -1.85 -6.73
CA ASN A 90 11.46 -3.28 -6.75
C ASN A 90 11.38 -3.90 -5.34
N GLY A 91 11.64 -3.11 -4.28
CA GLY A 91 11.61 -3.52 -2.89
C GLY A 91 12.96 -3.96 -2.31
N GLU A 92 13.99 -4.13 -3.13
CA GLU A 92 15.32 -4.54 -2.68
C GLU A 92 16.04 -3.40 -1.95
N TYR A 93 16.95 -3.76 -1.03
CA TYR A 93 17.83 -2.81 -0.37
C TYR A 93 19.23 -2.89 -0.96
N VAL A 94 19.73 -1.75 -1.47
CA VAL A 94 21.06 -1.63 -2.06
C VAL A 94 21.86 -0.60 -1.28
N ARG A 95 23.09 -0.95 -0.90
CA ARG A 95 24.01 -0.04 -0.20
C ARG A 95 24.42 1.13 -1.09
N ALA A 96 24.71 2.28 -0.49
CA ALA A 96 25.12 3.49 -1.21
C ALA A 96 26.30 3.27 -2.16
N ASP A 97 27.28 2.45 -1.76
CA ASP A 97 28.45 2.07 -2.56
C ASP A 97 28.17 1.13 -3.73
N ASN A 98 27.01 0.45 -3.71
CA ASN A 98 26.56 -0.48 -4.75
C ASN A 98 25.42 0.08 -5.60
N LEU A 99 24.97 1.31 -5.33
CA LEU A 99 23.97 1.98 -6.17
C LEU A 99 24.57 2.28 -7.54
N VAL A 100 23.72 2.19 -8.57
CA VAL A 100 24.09 2.49 -9.95
C VAL A 100 23.24 3.66 -10.47
N VAL A 101 23.86 4.54 -11.25
CA VAL A 101 23.14 5.60 -11.98
C VAL A 101 21.99 4.98 -12.79
N GLY A 102 20.81 5.58 -12.68
CA GLY A 102 19.58 5.06 -13.26
C GLY A 102 18.77 4.12 -12.37
N ASN A 103 19.29 3.66 -11.22
CA ASN A 103 18.47 2.98 -10.22
C ASN A 103 17.35 3.93 -9.73
N SER A 104 16.13 3.40 -9.62
CA SER A 104 14.97 4.13 -9.09
C SER A 104 14.76 3.78 -7.62
N LEU A 105 14.79 4.81 -6.77
CA LEU A 105 14.54 4.66 -5.33
C LEU A 105 13.03 4.63 -5.06
N MET A 106 12.63 3.88 -4.02
CA MET A 106 11.23 3.68 -3.66
C MET A 106 10.62 4.96 -3.08
N PRO A 107 9.64 5.59 -3.75
CA PRO A 107 9.15 6.89 -3.34
C PRO A 107 7.83 6.84 -2.56
N ILE A 108 7.54 7.95 -1.89
CA ILE A 108 6.24 8.28 -1.33
C ILE A 108 5.94 9.75 -1.65
N TYR A 109 4.69 10.01 -2.06
CA TYR A 109 4.27 11.34 -2.51
C TYR A 109 3.12 11.87 -1.69
N TYR A 110 3.20 13.16 -1.41
CA TYR A 110 2.21 13.92 -0.67
C TYR A 110 1.73 15.10 -1.52
N LYS A 111 0.64 15.73 -1.12
CA LYS A 111 0.28 17.08 -1.54
C LYS A 111 -0.67 17.68 -0.52
N ILE A 112 -0.72 18.99 -0.42
CA ILE A 112 -1.84 19.68 0.21
C ILE A 112 -2.92 19.92 -0.84
N GLU A 113 -4.14 19.46 -0.57
CA GLU A 113 -5.25 19.65 -1.49
C GLU A 113 -5.74 21.11 -1.45
N LYS A 114 -5.66 21.81 -2.58
CA LYS A 114 -5.99 23.25 -2.65
C LYS A 114 -7.50 23.53 -2.88
N GLY A 115 -8.35 22.50 -2.99
CA GLY A 115 -9.78 22.65 -3.22
C GLY A 115 -10.57 21.32 -3.26
N GLY A 116 -11.88 21.38 -3.50
CA GLY A 116 -12.74 20.18 -3.56
C GLY A 116 -13.27 19.75 -2.18
N PHE A 117 -13.49 18.44 -1.99
CA PHE A 117 -14.11 17.90 -0.77
C PHE A 117 -13.18 17.86 0.46
N TYR A 118 -11.86 18.00 0.27
CA TYR A 118 -10.85 17.97 1.35
C TYR A 118 -9.86 19.14 1.24
N PRO A 119 -10.31 20.40 1.25
CA PRO A 119 -9.39 21.54 1.17
C PRO A 119 -8.43 21.55 2.36
N ASP A 120 -7.18 21.91 2.12
CA ASP A 120 -6.09 22.05 3.09
C ASP A 120 -5.68 20.76 3.81
N TYR A 121 -6.22 19.60 3.39
CA TYR A 121 -5.77 18.31 3.90
C TYR A 121 -4.50 17.85 3.18
N GLU A 122 -3.60 17.22 3.95
CA GLU A 122 -2.56 16.41 3.36
C GLU A 122 -3.17 15.17 2.71
N MET A 123 -2.76 14.91 1.47
CA MET A 123 -3.16 13.77 0.67
C MET A 123 -1.94 12.91 0.41
N LEU A 124 -2.09 11.60 0.58
CA LEU A 124 -1.09 10.58 0.31
C LEU A 124 -1.39 9.89 -1.02
N LYS A 125 -0.37 9.69 -1.84
CA LYS A 125 -0.51 8.95 -3.11
C LYS A 125 -0.36 7.45 -2.89
N ILE A 126 -1.42 6.69 -3.13
CA ILE A 126 -1.43 5.23 -3.11
C ILE A 126 -1.77 4.71 -4.50
N GLY A 127 -0.79 4.08 -5.16
CA GLY A 127 -0.89 3.69 -6.56
C GLY A 127 -1.24 4.89 -7.46
N LYS A 128 -2.44 4.87 -8.06
CA LYS A 128 -2.95 5.93 -8.94
C LYS A 128 -3.86 6.95 -8.22
N LYS A 129 -4.18 6.74 -6.93
CA LYS A 129 -5.18 7.53 -6.19
C LYS A 129 -4.52 8.44 -5.16
N TRP A 130 -5.06 9.63 -5.00
CA TRP A 130 -4.79 10.50 -3.86
C TRP A 130 -5.83 10.22 -2.78
N ILE A 131 -5.37 9.80 -1.61
CA ILE A 131 -6.21 9.46 -0.47
C ILE A 131 -5.91 10.47 0.64
N PRO A 132 -6.91 11.04 1.32
CA PRO A 132 -6.64 11.91 2.47
C PRO A 132 -5.81 11.16 3.52
N THR A 133 -4.66 11.72 3.90
CA THR A 133 -3.68 11.01 4.74
C THR A 133 -4.30 10.58 6.06
N HIS A 134 -5.06 11.46 6.73
CA HIS A 134 -5.78 11.14 7.96
C HIS A 134 -6.70 9.92 7.83
N LYS A 135 -7.44 9.78 6.72
CA LYS A 135 -8.30 8.61 6.50
C LYS A 135 -7.47 7.36 6.35
N TYR A 136 -6.37 7.44 5.61
CA TYR A 136 -5.45 6.32 5.43
C TYR A 136 -4.88 5.86 6.77
N VAL A 137 -4.36 6.79 7.57
CA VAL A 137 -3.79 6.50 8.89
C VAL A 137 -4.85 6.00 9.88
N ASN A 138 -6.03 6.61 9.94
CA ASN A 138 -7.07 6.20 10.87
C ASN A 138 -7.69 4.84 10.49
N SER A 139 -7.75 4.53 9.19
CA SER A 139 -8.15 3.19 8.72
C SER A 139 -7.11 2.13 9.04
N TRP A 140 -5.82 2.49 8.99
CA TRP A 140 -4.74 1.63 9.48
C TRP A 140 -4.82 1.40 11.00
N LYS A 141 -5.15 2.45 11.77
CA LYS A 141 -5.27 2.42 13.23
C LYS A 141 -6.45 1.56 13.69
N GLU A 142 -7.63 1.74 13.08
CA GLU A 142 -8.87 1.04 13.43
C GLU A 142 -9.59 0.52 12.17
N PRO A 143 -9.13 -0.61 11.60
CA PRO A 143 -9.66 -1.13 10.33
C PRO A 143 -11.15 -1.47 10.37
N ASP A 144 -11.64 -1.99 11.50
CA ASP A 144 -13.03 -2.42 11.64
C ASP A 144 -14.02 -1.24 11.62
N LEU A 145 -13.66 -0.11 12.23
CA LEU A 145 -14.50 1.09 12.18
C LEU A 145 -14.44 1.75 10.80
N SER A 146 -13.31 1.65 10.09
CA SER A 146 -13.17 2.22 8.74
C SER A 146 -14.12 1.60 7.71
N LYS A 147 -14.55 0.36 7.92
CA LYS A 147 -15.51 -0.35 7.06
C LYS A 147 -16.96 0.11 7.26
N LYS A 148 -17.26 0.80 8.37
CA LYS A 148 -18.62 1.23 8.72
C LYS A 148 -18.88 2.65 8.19
N SER A 149 -19.86 2.78 7.30
CA SER A 149 -20.20 4.04 6.62
C SER A 149 -20.73 5.17 7.54
N GLU A 150 -21.10 4.82 8.77
CA GLU A 150 -21.59 5.75 9.79
C GLU A 150 -20.50 6.61 10.43
N TYR A 151 -19.25 6.14 10.40
CA TYR A 151 -18.10 6.82 11.00
C TYR A 151 -17.30 7.63 9.98
N ILE A 152 -16.79 8.77 10.43
CA ILE A 152 -15.87 9.63 9.70
C ILE A 152 -14.64 9.92 10.55
N THR A 153 -13.49 10.07 9.91
CA THR A 153 -12.24 10.45 10.58
C THR A 153 -12.24 11.94 10.90
N HIS A 154 -11.80 12.30 12.10
CA HIS A 154 -11.67 13.67 12.57
C HIS A 154 -10.30 13.89 13.23
N HIS A 155 -9.70 15.05 12.98
CA HIS A 155 -8.48 15.54 13.66
C HIS A 155 -8.85 16.23 14.97
N ILE A 156 -8.36 15.72 16.09
CA ILE A 156 -8.71 16.22 17.43
C ILE A 156 -8.22 17.66 17.63
N ASP A 157 -7.03 18.00 17.14
CA ASP A 157 -6.44 19.34 17.21
C ASP A 157 -6.92 20.31 16.10
N HIS A 158 -7.77 19.84 15.19
CA HIS A 158 -8.23 20.57 14.00
C HIS A 158 -7.12 20.96 12.99
N ASP A 159 -5.88 20.51 13.17
CA ASP A 159 -4.80 20.64 12.20
C ASP A 159 -4.91 19.51 11.16
N ARG A 160 -5.32 19.88 9.94
CA ARG A 160 -5.56 18.94 8.82
C ARG A 160 -4.30 18.26 8.29
N THR A 161 -3.11 18.67 8.76
CA THR A 161 -1.82 18.10 8.39
C THR A 161 -1.25 17.18 9.46
N ASN A 162 -1.74 17.26 10.70
CA ASN A 162 -1.30 16.41 11.80
C ASN A 162 -1.97 15.03 11.76
N ASN A 163 -1.40 14.12 10.98
CA ASN A 163 -1.95 12.78 10.77
C ASN A 163 -1.42 11.74 11.76
N THR A 164 -0.97 12.15 12.94
CA THR A 164 -0.53 11.19 13.97
C THR A 164 -1.73 10.33 14.45
N PRO A 165 -1.56 9.01 14.63
CA PRO A 165 -2.66 8.14 15.05
C PRO A 165 -3.38 8.58 16.33
N GLU A 166 -2.67 9.17 17.29
CA GLU A 166 -3.26 9.69 18.53
C GLU A 166 -4.13 10.94 18.31
N ASN A 167 -3.85 11.73 17.26
CA ASN A 167 -4.63 12.91 16.88
C ASN A 167 -5.87 12.56 16.03
N LEU A 168 -6.04 11.30 15.65
CA LEU A 168 -7.13 10.85 14.77
C LEU A 168 -8.14 10.00 15.52
N THR A 169 -9.42 10.31 15.32
CA THR A 169 -10.54 9.54 15.89
C THR A 169 -11.64 9.31 14.87
N PHE A 170 -12.34 8.18 15.00
CA PHE A 170 -13.62 8.00 14.33
C PHE A 170 -14.73 8.65 15.13
N MET A 171 -15.66 9.32 14.45
CA MET A 171 -16.85 9.93 15.03
C MET A 171 -18.02 9.66 14.11
N THR A 172 -19.22 9.49 14.66
CA THR A 172 -20.42 9.47 13.80
C THR A 172 -20.63 10.84 13.17
N ARG A 173 -21.33 10.89 12.03
CA ARG A 173 -21.72 12.18 11.42
C ARG A 173 -22.50 13.08 12.39
N SER A 174 -23.31 12.49 13.29
CA SER A 174 -24.07 13.24 14.29
C SER A 174 -23.15 13.87 15.34
N GLU A 175 -22.17 13.12 15.85
CA GLU A 175 -21.19 13.62 16.82
C GLU A 175 -20.30 14.70 16.22
N HIS A 176 -19.78 14.47 15.01
CA HIS A 176 -18.98 15.44 14.27
C HIS A 176 -19.76 16.74 14.03
N SER A 177 -21.03 16.64 13.62
CA SER A 177 -21.90 17.81 13.42
C SER A 177 -22.22 18.54 14.72
N LYS A 178 -22.31 17.84 15.87
CA LYS A 178 -22.52 18.46 17.18
C LYS A 178 -21.26 19.15 17.70
N LEU A 179 -20.08 18.59 17.40
CA LEU A 179 -18.78 19.14 17.80
C LEU A 179 -18.52 20.46 17.08
N HIS A 180 -18.74 20.51 15.76
CA HIS A 180 -18.73 21.78 15.01
C HIS A 180 -19.99 22.64 15.24
N GLY A 181 -21.06 22.03 15.77
CA GLY A 181 -22.32 22.68 16.18
C GLY A 181 -22.20 23.69 17.31
N LYS A 182 -21.15 23.59 18.13
CA LYS A 182 -20.90 24.50 19.27
C LYS A 182 -20.05 25.71 18.91
N ASP A 183 -19.46 25.73 17.72
CA ASP A 183 -18.63 26.82 17.22
C ASP A 183 -19.36 27.50 16.05
N THR A 184 -20.24 28.45 16.39
CA THR A 184 -21.24 29.08 15.50
C THR A 184 -20.62 30.08 14.51
N SER A 185 -19.64 29.65 13.73
CA SER A 185 -19.12 30.43 12.60
C SER A 185 -19.28 29.73 11.25
N LEU A 186 -19.59 28.43 11.22
CA LEU A 186 -19.63 27.64 9.98
C LEU A 186 -20.97 26.94 9.67
N ILE A 187 -21.99 27.12 10.52
CA ILE A 187 -23.30 26.46 10.34
C ILE A 187 -24.36 27.53 10.12
N ASN A 188 -24.51 27.92 8.87
CA ASN A 188 -25.80 28.24 8.28
C ASN A 188 -25.89 27.47 6.95
N ASP A 189 -27.02 26.80 6.71
CA ASP A 189 -27.43 26.13 5.46
C ASP A 189 -27.31 24.59 5.32
N TYR A 190 -27.45 23.81 6.39
CA TYR A 190 -27.60 22.34 6.27
C TYR A 190 -28.95 21.77 6.75
N ASN A 191 -30.08 22.44 6.45
CA ASN A 191 -31.41 21.85 6.70
C ASN A 191 -32.35 21.81 5.49
N GLY A 192 -31.91 22.22 4.29
CA GLY A 192 -32.75 22.22 3.08
C GLY A 192 -32.78 20.90 2.29
N SER A 193 -31.73 20.07 2.36
CA SER A 193 -31.46 19.05 1.32
C SER A 193 -32.38 17.83 1.36
N LYS A 194 -32.84 17.40 2.54
CA LYS A 194 -33.62 16.15 2.68
C LYS A 194 -35.04 16.29 2.16
N LYS A 195 -35.68 17.44 2.41
CA LYS A 195 -37.04 17.75 1.93
C LYS A 195 -37.03 18.02 0.42
N GLN A 196 -36.03 18.77 -0.06
CA GLN A 196 -35.87 19.09 -1.48
C GLN A 196 -35.64 17.85 -2.35
N SER A 197 -34.87 16.86 -1.88
CA SER A 197 -34.63 15.61 -2.61
C SER A 197 -35.89 14.74 -2.74
N GLN A 198 -36.75 14.72 -1.72
CA GLN A 198 -38.01 13.97 -1.74
C GLN A 198 -39.05 14.66 -2.64
N ASP A 199 -39.17 15.98 -2.55
CA ASP A 199 -40.06 16.77 -3.40
C ASP A 199 -39.61 16.73 -4.87
N LEU A 200 -38.30 16.75 -5.15
CA LEU A 200 -37.76 16.56 -6.50
C LEU A 200 -38.14 15.19 -7.06
N LYS A 201 -37.92 14.10 -6.33
CA LYS A 201 -38.30 12.75 -6.80
C LYS A 201 -39.78 12.66 -7.18
N LYS A 202 -40.66 13.23 -6.35
CA LYS A 202 -42.10 13.24 -6.57
C LYS A 202 -42.51 14.10 -7.77
N ASN A 203 -41.82 15.22 -8.00
CA ASN A 203 -42.07 16.09 -9.15
C ASN A 203 -41.55 15.49 -10.47
N TRP A 204 -40.48 14.70 -10.45
CA TRP A 204 -39.93 14.02 -11.64
C TRP A 204 -40.78 12.86 -12.16
N GLU A 205 -41.72 12.36 -11.35
CA GLU A 205 -42.74 11.38 -11.75
C GLU A 205 -43.96 12.02 -12.43
N ASN A 206 -44.13 13.34 -12.33
CA ASN A 206 -45.19 14.09 -13.01
C ASN A 206 -44.76 14.44 -14.46
N SER A 207 -45.52 13.95 -15.45
CA SER A 207 -45.23 14.13 -16.88
C SER A 207 -45.14 15.60 -17.29
N ASP A 208 -46.03 16.44 -16.77
CA ASP A 208 -46.15 17.84 -17.17
C ASP A 208 -45.00 18.68 -16.58
N TYR A 209 -44.59 18.37 -15.34
CA TYR A 209 -43.41 18.97 -14.74
C TYR A 209 -42.13 18.56 -15.47
N LYS A 210 -42.03 17.29 -15.87
CA LYS A 210 -40.88 16.79 -16.62
C LYS A 210 -40.78 17.44 -18.00
N GLU A 211 -41.90 17.59 -18.72
CA GLU A 211 -41.93 18.29 -20.02
C GLU A 211 -41.62 19.78 -19.89
N ASP A 212 -42.18 20.46 -18.89
CA ASP A 212 -41.89 21.88 -18.61
C ASP A 212 -40.42 22.09 -18.25
N MET A 213 -39.83 21.22 -17.43
CA MET A 213 -38.40 21.28 -17.08
C MET A 213 -37.49 20.94 -18.27
N LEU A 214 -37.89 20.01 -19.14
CA LEU A 214 -37.15 19.73 -20.38
C LEU A 214 -37.23 20.91 -21.36
N LYS A 215 -38.40 21.56 -21.47
CA LYS A 215 -38.58 22.76 -22.28
C LYS A 215 -37.74 23.93 -21.77
N LYS A 216 -37.81 24.22 -20.46
CA LYS A 216 -36.98 25.24 -19.79
C LYS A 216 -35.49 24.94 -19.91
N ARG A 217 -35.09 23.67 -19.81
CA ARG A 217 -33.70 23.24 -20.02
C ARG A 217 -33.25 23.44 -21.47
N LYS A 218 -34.12 23.14 -22.45
CA LYS A 218 -33.83 23.35 -23.88
C LYS A 218 -33.70 24.84 -24.20
N GLU A 219 -34.60 25.66 -23.65
CA GLU A 219 -34.52 27.13 -23.74
C GLU A 219 -33.24 27.65 -23.07
N TYR A 220 -32.93 27.23 -21.84
CA TYR A 220 -31.70 27.60 -21.13
C TYR A 220 -30.44 27.21 -21.92
N LEU A 221 -30.34 25.96 -22.42
CA LEU A 221 -29.19 25.50 -23.21
C LEU A 221 -29.11 26.14 -24.62
N SER A 222 -30.21 26.69 -25.12
CA SER A 222 -30.25 27.43 -26.38
C SER A 222 -29.80 28.88 -26.24
N GLN A 223 -29.72 29.41 -25.01
CA GLN A 223 -29.25 30.78 -24.78
C GLN A 223 -27.77 30.91 -25.12
N PRO A 224 -27.37 31.93 -25.91
CA PRO A 224 -25.98 32.15 -26.30
C PRO A 224 -25.05 32.24 -25.08
N LYS A 225 -25.46 32.96 -24.04
CA LYS A 225 -24.73 33.15 -22.79
C LYS A 225 -24.49 31.84 -22.02
N VAL A 226 -25.38 30.86 -22.14
CA VAL A 226 -25.26 29.56 -21.46
C VAL A 226 -24.31 28.64 -22.23
N LYS A 227 -24.37 28.62 -23.57
CA LYS A 227 -23.35 27.93 -24.39
C LYS A 227 -21.96 28.53 -24.16
N GLU A 228 -21.88 29.84 -24.00
CA GLU A 228 -20.65 30.55 -23.67
C GLU A 228 -20.15 30.17 -22.27
N ILE A 229 -21.02 30.08 -21.26
CA ILE A 229 -20.69 29.56 -19.91
C ILE A 229 -20.26 28.09 -19.95
N PHE A 230 -20.89 27.22 -20.74
CA PHE A 230 -20.48 25.82 -20.88
C PHE A 230 -19.16 25.67 -21.64
N SER A 231 -18.92 26.50 -22.66
CA SER A 231 -17.62 26.60 -23.34
C SER A 231 -16.55 27.09 -22.38
N GLN A 232 -16.84 28.14 -21.59
CA GLN A 232 -15.97 28.66 -20.53
C GLN A 232 -15.75 27.62 -19.43
N ASN A 233 -16.73 26.79 -19.07
CA ASN A 233 -16.60 25.72 -18.07
C ASN A 233 -15.83 24.52 -18.60
N CYS A 234 -15.99 24.16 -19.89
CA CYS A 234 -15.11 23.21 -20.58
C CYS A 234 -13.67 23.77 -20.60
N GLU A 235 -13.46 25.00 -21.04
CA GLU A 235 -12.16 25.67 -20.98
C GLU A 235 -11.62 25.73 -19.53
N SER A 236 -12.48 25.91 -18.53
CA SER A 236 -12.10 25.93 -17.10
C SER A 236 -11.70 24.55 -16.57
N GLN A 237 -12.34 23.47 -17.03
CA GLN A 237 -11.92 22.10 -16.73
C GLN A 237 -10.58 21.75 -17.38
N TRP A 238 -10.29 22.33 -18.55
CA TRP A 238 -9.00 22.23 -19.22
C TRP A 238 -7.93 23.21 -18.67
N LYS A 239 -8.34 24.20 -17.85
CA LYS A 239 -7.45 25.13 -17.12
C LYS A 239 -6.89 24.56 -15.82
N ASN A 240 -7.28 23.35 -15.39
CA ASN A 240 -6.51 22.64 -14.36
C ASN A 240 -5.26 22.01 -15.02
N ASN A 241 -4.32 22.88 -15.38
CA ASN A 241 -3.17 22.63 -16.24
C ASN A 241 -2.22 21.53 -15.74
N ASP A 242 -2.39 21.00 -14.54
CA ASP A 242 -1.41 20.08 -13.94
C ASP A 242 -1.80 18.61 -14.12
N ILE A 243 -3.10 18.27 -14.07
CA ILE A 243 -3.55 16.86 -14.12
C ILE A 243 -3.59 16.33 -15.55
N ALA A 244 -4.20 17.08 -16.47
CA ALA A 244 -4.25 16.73 -17.90
C ALA A 244 -2.84 16.72 -18.51
N PHE A 245 -1.98 17.63 -18.06
CA PHE A 245 -0.57 17.70 -18.41
C PHE A 245 0.21 16.48 -17.92
N ARG A 246 0.13 16.13 -16.63
CA ARG A 246 0.81 14.94 -16.06
C ARG A 246 0.35 13.63 -16.71
N MET A 247 -0.95 13.48 -16.97
CA MET A 247 -1.50 12.29 -17.62
C MET A 247 -1.03 12.15 -19.07
N GLN A 248 -0.99 13.25 -19.83
CA GLN A 248 -0.50 13.23 -21.21
C GLN A 248 1.03 13.06 -21.26
N MET A 249 1.76 13.71 -20.34
CA MET A 249 3.21 13.58 -20.24
C MET A 249 3.65 12.15 -19.87
N THR A 250 2.95 11.48 -18.97
CA THR A 250 3.22 10.06 -18.65
C THR A 250 3.13 9.18 -19.90
N ARG A 251 2.15 9.44 -20.78
CA ARG A 251 1.99 8.66 -22.02
C ARG A 251 3.08 8.98 -23.04
N VAL A 252 3.48 10.24 -23.13
CA VAL A 252 4.60 10.70 -23.96
C VAL A 252 5.90 10.04 -23.51
N VAL A 253 6.20 10.06 -22.20
CA VAL A 253 7.38 9.42 -21.60
C VAL A 253 7.38 7.92 -21.86
N ASN A 254 6.24 7.24 -21.76
CA ASN A 254 6.17 5.79 -22.02
C ASN A 254 6.39 5.43 -23.49
N VAL A 255 5.92 6.25 -24.43
CA VAL A 255 6.21 6.06 -25.86
C VAL A 255 7.70 6.29 -26.14
N ALA A 256 8.29 7.33 -25.55
CA ALA A 256 9.70 7.62 -25.68
C ALA A 256 10.61 6.53 -25.06
N LYS A 257 10.25 5.96 -23.89
CA LYS A 257 10.98 4.83 -23.29
C LYS A 257 11.00 3.61 -24.21
N LYS A 258 9.86 3.25 -24.79
CA LYS A 258 9.77 2.14 -25.75
C LYS A 258 10.59 2.39 -27.02
N ALA A 259 10.65 3.65 -27.47
CA ALA A 259 11.48 4.02 -28.60
C ALA A 259 12.97 3.84 -28.30
N ILE A 260 13.43 4.28 -27.13
CA ILE A 260 14.82 4.10 -26.67
C ILE A 260 15.17 2.62 -26.49
N GLU A 261 14.28 1.84 -25.86
CA GLU A 261 14.52 0.41 -25.60
C GLU A 261 14.67 -0.40 -26.89
N GLU A 262 13.92 -0.08 -27.94
CA GLU A 262 13.92 -0.85 -29.19
C GLU A 262 14.94 -0.34 -30.21
N PHE A 263 15.17 0.97 -30.27
CA PHE A 263 16.03 1.57 -31.28
C PHE A 263 17.37 2.08 -30.73
N GLY A 264 17.59 2.00 -29.41
CA GLY A 264 18.82 2.44 -28.75
C GLY A 264 18.91 3.93 -28.47
N GLU A 265 18.22 4.76 -29.27
CA GLU A 265 18.22 6.23 -29.17
C GLU A 265 16.82 6.83 -29.36
N LEU A 266 16.58 8.01 -28.76
CA LEU A 266 15.33 8.75 -28.97
C LEU A 266 15.50 9.75 -30.11
N SER A 267 14.81 9.51 -31.22
CA SER A 267 14.70 10.43 -32.35
C SER A 267 13.23 10.64 -32.73
N LYS A 268 12.98 11.61 -33.60
CA LYS A 268 11.66 11.81 -34.20
C LYS A 268 11.11 10.53 -34.82
N GLU A 269 11.95 9.79 -35.54
CA GLU A 269 11.58 8.55 -36.22
C GLU A 269 11.27 7.45 -35.22
N SER A 270 12.11 7.26 -34.19
CA SER A 270 11.94 6.18 -33.20
C SER A 270 10.70 6.42 -32.33
N TYR A 271 10.46 7.66 -31.91
CA TYR A 271 9.25 8.04 -31.16
C TYR A 271 7.98 7.87 -32.01
N GLN A 272 7.99 8.35 -33.25
CA GLN A 272 6.81 8.30 -34.11
C GLN A 272 6.48 6.86 -34.52
N ALA A 273 7.47 5.97 -34.65
CA ALA A 273 7.28 4.54 -34.88
C ALA A 273 6.57 3.82 -33.72
N LYS A 274 6.79 4.26 -32.47
CA LYS A 274 6.14 3.67 -31.27
C LYS A 274 4.84 4.38 -30.87
N LYS A 275 4.55 5.53 -31.45
CA LYS A 275 3.38 6.33 -31.09
C LYS A 275 2.07 5.64 -31.52
N PRO A 276 1.08 5.48 -30.63
CA PRO A 276 -0.24 4.97 -31.02
C PRO A 276 -0.99 5.97 -31.93
N LYS A 277 -1.96 5.46 -32.71
CA LYS A 277 -2.75 6.24 -33.67
C LYS A 277 -3.53 7.41 -33.03
N SER A 278 -3.89 7.33 -31.75
CA SER A 278 -4.59 8.40 -31.03
C SER A 278 -4.18 8.49 -29.55
N GLY A 279 -4.44 9.63 -28.93
CA GLY A 279 -4.26 9.83 -27.48
C GLY A 279 -2.85 10.20 -26.99
N VAL A 280 -1.86 10.29 -27.88
CA VAL A 280 -0.49 10.75 -27.60
C VAL A 280 -0.06 11.80 -28.65
N PRO A 281 0.47 12.97 -28.26
CA PRO A 281 0.94 13.99 -29.20
C PRO A 281 2.09 13.51 -30.09
N ASN A 282 2.16 14.04 -31.32
CA ASN A 282 3.28 13.82 -32.25
C ASN A 282 4.55 14.50 -31.72
N TRP A 283 5.71 14.08 -32.22
CA TRP A 283 7.02 14.62 -31.84
C TRP A 283 7.04 16.16 -31.79
N ASP A 284 6.72 16.83 -32.91
CA ASP A 284 6.75 18.30 -32.97
C ASP A 284 5.74 18.95 -31.99
N THR A 285 4.63 18.27 -31.69
CA THR A 285 3.65 18.75 -30.70
C THR A 285 4.15 18.57 -29.26
N VAL A 286 4.93 17.52 -28.98
CA VAL A 286 5.58 17.31 -27.67
C VAL A 286 6.55 18.45 -27.38
N PHE A 287 7.43 18.76 -28.33
CA PHE A 287 8.44 19.81 -28.16
C PHE A 287 7.81 21.18 -27.97
N ASN A 288 6.84 21.54 -28.83
CA ASN A 288 6.16 22.83 -28.72
C ASN A 288 5.28 22.95 -27.46
N LYS A 289 4.66 21.86 -27.00
CA LYS A 289 3.75 21.88 -25.85
C LYS A 289 4.48 21.85 -24.51
N TYR A 290 5.60 21.14 -24.44
CA TYR A 290 6.36 20.94 -23.21
C TYR A 290 7.69 21.71 -23.18
N ASN A 291 7.95 22.49 -24.23
CA ASN A 291 9.04 23.44 -24.36
C ASN A 291 10.44 22.81 -24.32
N PHE A 292 10.59 21.58 -24.82
CA PHE A 292 11.91 20.97 -25.04
C PHE A 292 12.62 21.68 -26.20
N GLN A 293 13.88 22.06 -26.00
CA GLN A 293 14.70 22.80 -26.94
C GLN A 293 15.37 21.87 -27.96
N ASP A 294 15.73 20.65 -27.56
CA ASP A 294 16.35 19.65 -28.43
C ASP A 294 16.05 18.20 -28.01
N GLU A 295 16.43 17.25 -28.87
CA GLU A 295 16.14 15.81 -28.69
C GLU A 295 16.79 15.23 -27.44
N LYS A 296 17.96 15.77 -27.09
CA LYS A 296 18.72 15.34 -25.93
C LYS A 296 18.03 15.76 -24.64
N GLU A 297 17.50 16.98 -24.56
CA GLU A 297 16.72 17.46 -23.41
C GLU A 297 15.46 16.61 -23.17
N PHE A 298 14.76 16.22 -24.25
CA PHE A 298 13.60 15.35 -24.13
C PHE A 298 13.97 13.92 -23.70
N GLU A 299 15.06 13.37 -24.25
CA GLU A 299 15.56 12.07 -23.85
C GLU A 299 15.98 12.04 -22.37
N ASP A 300 16.70 13.07 -21.92
CA ASP A 300 17.10 13.23 -20.52
C ASP A 300 15.88 13.27 -19.60
N TYR A 301 14.87 14.08 -19.93
CA TYR A 301 13.60 14.15 -19.18
C TYR A 301 12.88 12.79 -19.07
N VAL A 302 12.87 12.01 -20.15
CA VAL A 302 12.29 10.66 -20.20
C VAL A 302 13.07 9.68 -19.32
N ARG A 303 14.41 9.81 -19.32
CA ARG A 303 15.31 9.00 -18.51
C ARG A 303 15.15 9.32 -17.02
N THR A 304 14.82 10.55 -16.65
CA THR A 304 14.72 11.09 -15.28
C THR A 304 13.29 11.19 -14.71
N TYR A 305 12.33 10.48 -15.30
CA TYR A 305 10.97 10.38 -14.77
C TYR A 305 10.85 9.23 -13.73
N ASN A 306 11.21 9.51 -12.45
CA ASN A 306 10.91 8.83 -11.15
C ASN A 306 12.17 8.64 -10.25
N HIS A 307 12.44 9.50 -9.24
CA HIS A 307 13.52 9.41 -8.21
C HIS A 307 14.74 8.55 -8.59
N LYS A 308 15.23 8.74 -9.81
CA LYS A 308 16.35 8.00 -10.36
C LYS A 308 17.63 8.63 -9.87
N ILE A 309 18.61 7.80 -9.61
CA ILE A 309 19.95 8.28 -9.31
C ILE A 309 20.53 8.89 -10.59
N LYS A 310 20.74 10.19 -10.56
CA LYS A 310 21.36 10.99 -11.62
C LYS A 310 22.88 10.93 -11.53
N SER A 311 23.44 11.02 -10.32
CA SER A 311 24.88 10.86 -10.09
C SER A 311 25.20 10.35 -8.69
N ILE A 312 26.37 9.74 -8.54
CA ILE A 312 26.93 9.29 -7.25
C ILE A 312 28.36 9.81 -7.18
N GLU A 313 28.66 10.61 -6.17
CA GLU A 313 29.97 11.20 -5.96
C GLU A 313 30.49 10.83 -4.57
N VAL A 314 31.75 10.41 -4.48
CA VAL A 314 32.41 10.26 -3.19
C VAL A 314 32.98 11.62 -2.79
N ILE A 315 32.46 12.20 -1.72
CA ILE A 315 32.93 13.48 -1.19
C ILE A 315 33.77 13.26 0.06
N LYS A 316 34.87 14.01 0.16
CA LYS A 316 35.62 14.14 1.41
C LYS A 316 35.00 15.26 2.21
N VAL A 317 34.71 14.98 3.47
CA VAL A 317 34.13 15.94 4.41
C VAL A 317 35.08 16.10 5.60
N GLU A 318 34.95 17.22 6.29
CA GLU A 318 35.49 17.30 7.65
C GLU A 318 34.86 16.21 8.52
N GLU A 319 35.44 15.95 9.69
CA GLU A 319 34.98 14.88 10.58
C GLU A 319 33.53 15.12 11.04
N THR A 320 32.59 14.55 10.29
CA THR A 320 31.16 14.88 10.33
C THR A 320 30.39 13.77 11.04
N PRO A 321 29.55 14.08 12.03
CA PRO A 321 28.70 13.09 12.67
C PRO A 321 27.62 12.60 11.70
N VAL A 322 27.46 11.28 11.64
CA VAL A 322 26.36 10.61 10.93
C VAL A 322 25.43 9.95 11.93
N TYR A 323 24.17 9.83 11.53
CA TYR A 323 23.06 9.51 12.40
C TYR A 323 22.28 8.32 11.87
N ASP A 324 21.62 7.64 12.79
CA ASP A 324 20.62 6.63 12.49
C ASP A 324 19.54 6.63 13.58
N LEU A 325 18.38 6.07 13.25
CA LEU A 325 17.25 5.91 14.17
C LEU A 325 16.82 4.44 14.20
N THR A 326 15.85 4.10 15.05
CA THR A 326 15.33 2.72 15.12
C THR A 326 13.85 2.67 14.80
N VAL A 327 13.48 1.80 13.86
CA VAL A 327 12.08 1.43 13.58
C VAL A 327 11.94 -0.09 13.74
N ASP A 328 11.27 -0.53 14.82
CA ASP A 328 11.24 -1.94 15.23
C ASP A 328 10.54 -2.86 14.22
N LYS A 329 9.41 -2.42 13.65
CA LYS A 329 8.52 -3.32 12.88
C LYS A 329 8.92 -3.47 11.41
N TYR A 330 9.30 -2.37 10.79
CA TYR A 330 9.51 -2.30 9.33
C TYR A 330 10.97 -2.08 8.93
N HIS A 331 11.80 -1.69 9.90
CA HIS A 331 13.21 -1.40 9.73
C HIS A 331 13.56 -0.38 8.64
N ASN A 332 12.63 0.52 8.33
CA ASN A 332 12.82 1.56 7.34
C ASN A 332 11.98 2.78 7.66
N PHE A 333 12.38 3.92 7.09
CA PHE A 333 11.70 5.19 7.28
C PHE A 333 11.86 6.08 6.04
N ALA A 334 10.97 7.07 5.90
CA ALA A 334 10.96 8.00 4.79
C ALA A 334 11.85 9.23 5.06
N ILE A 335 12.73 9.55 4.12
CA ILE A 335 13.55 10.77 4.12
C ILE A 335 13.17 11.68 2.97
N GLN A 336 13.29 12.99 3.18
CA GLN A 336 12.91 14.01 2.21
C GLN A 336 13.68 13.85 0.90
N THR A 337 12.98 14.02 -0.23
CA THR A 337 13.58 14.14 -1.56
C THR A 337 12.98 15.28 -2.37
N GLY A 338 12.19 16.14 -1.74
CA GLY A 338 11.55 17.32 -2.32
C GLY A 338 10.51 17.90 -1.36
N GLU A 339 9.75 18.88 -1.80
CA GLU A 339 8.68 19.48 -0.99
C GLU A 339 7.58 18.45 -0.70
N ASP A 340 7.13 17.77 -1.75
CA ASP A 340 5.99 16.84 -1.76
C ASP A 340 6.40 15.37 -1.98
N SER A 341 7.69 15.04 -1.80
CA SER A 341 8.21 13.69 -2.05
C SER A 341 9.25 13.26 -1.02
N SER A 342 9.27 11.97 -0.74
CA SER A 342 10.28 11.30 0.07
C SER A 342 10.63 9.95 -0.55
N ILE A 343 11.73 9.35 -0.11
CA ILE A 343 12.09 7.96 -0.42
C ILE A 343 12.24 7.16 0.87
N PHE A 344 12.15 5.84 0.77
CA PHE A 344 12.40 4.94 1.90
C PHE A 344 13.87 4.50 1.97
N VAL A 345 14.43 4.54 3.18
CA VAL A 345 15.77 4.05 3.50
C VAL A 345 15.71 3.12 4.71
N HIS A 346 16.67 2.21 4.83
CA HIS A 346 16.72 1.25 5.94
C HIS A 346 17.33 1.89 7.20
N ASN A 347 16.88 1.48 8.39
CA ASN A 347 17.55 1.84 9.63
C ASN A 347 18.57 0.75 10.02
N SER A 348 19.74 1.08 10.57
CA SER A 348 20.74 0.04 10.88
C SER A 348 20.27 -0.83 12.05
N HIS A 349 19.88 -2.08 11.75
CA HIS A 349 19.36 -3.02 12.74
C HIS A 349 20.51 -3.80 13.41
N ILE A 350 20.68 -3.59 14.72
CA ILE A 350 21.79 -4.18 15.49
C ILE A 350 21.77 -5.72 15.52
N GLN A 351 20.61 -6.35 15.39
CA GLN A 351 20.51 -7.82 15.36
C GLN A 351 21.07 -8.40 14.06
N THR A 352 20.75 -7.77 12.92
CA THR A 352 21.28 -8.19 11.61
C THR A 352 22.78 -7.90 11.54
N LEU A 353 23.22 -6.81 12.16
CA LEU A 353 24.63 -6.47 12.36
C LEU A 353 25.38 -7.56 13.13
N LEU A 354 24.87 -7.94 14.30
CA LEU A 354 25.44 -8.98 15.15
C LEU A 354 25.43 -10.33 14.46
N MET A 355 24.32 -10.73 13.84
CA MET A 355 24.25 -11.98 13.06
C MET A 355 25.29 -11.99 11.94
N THR A 356 25.44 -10.89 11.20
CA THR A 356 26.44 -10.79 10.12
C THR A 356 27.86 -10.84 10.66
N PHE A 357 28.12 -10.18 11.80
CA PHE A 357 29.40 -10.22 12.50
C PHE A 357 29.74 -11.64 12.99
N PHE A 358 28.82 -12.31 13.69
CA PHE A 358 28.99 -13.68 14.14
C PHE A 358 29.17 -14.63 12.94
N PHE A 359 28.42 -14.45 11.86
CA PHE A 359 28.54 -15.27 10.66
C PHE A 359 29.89 -15.10 9.95
N ARG A 360 30.39 -13.87 9.80
CA ARG A 360 31.65 -13.60 9.09
C ARG A 360 32.89 -13.91 9.92
N PHE A 361 32.87 -13.59 11.22
CA PHE A 361 34.09 -13.60 12.04
C PHE A 361 34.09 -14.67 13.13
N LEU A 362 32.92 -15.15 13.55
CA LEU A 362 32.77 -16.10 14.65
C LEU A 362 31.87 -17.29 14.28
N LYS A 363 31.93 -17.72 13.00
CA LYS A 363 31.11 -18.82 12.46
C LYS A 363 31.10 -20.08 13.34
N PRO A 364 32.22 -20.51 13.97
CA PRO A 364 32.20 -21.66 14.86
C PRO A 364 31.24 -21.56 16.06
N ILE A 365 30.89 -20.35 16.52
CA ILE A 365 29.89 -20.14 17.59
C ILE A 365 28.49 -20.48 17.07
N ILE A 366 28.19 -20.12 15.83
CA ILE A 366 26.92 -20.44 15.17
C ILE A 366 26.84 -21.94 14.90
N GLU A 367 27.90 -22.53 14.33
CA GLU A 367 27.93 -23.98 13.99
C GLU A 367 27.84 -24.88 15.23
N LYS A 368 28.35 -24.43 16.38
CA LYS A 368 28.19 -25.12 17.67
C LYS A 368 26.85 -24.83 18.37
N GLY A 369 26.01 -23.99 17.79
CA GLY A 369 24.68 -23.67 18.32
C GLY A 369 24.68 -22.77 19.57
N TYR A 370 25.72 -21.97 19.79
CA TYR A 370 25.85 -21.11 20.98
C TYR A 370 25.27 -19.71 20.83
N LEU A 371 24.80 -19.34 19.63
CA LEU A 371 24.15 -18.05 19.38
C LEU A 371 22.63 -18.22 19.44
N TYR A 372 21.97 -17.49 20.34
CA TYR A 372 20.51 -17.50 20.51
C TYR A 372 19.93 -16.11 20.31
N LEU A 373 18.74 -16.04 19.71
CA LEU A 373 17.96 -14.82 19.55
C LEU A 373 16.73 -14.89 20.46
N ALA A 374 16.54 -13.87 21.29
CA ALA A 374 15.30 -13.74 22.03
C ALA A 374 14.13 -13.53 21.06
N GLN A 375 13.02 -14.22 21.30
CA GLN A 375 11.76 -14.04 20.58
C GLN A 375 10.76 -13.39 21.54
N PRO A 376 10.66 -12.04 21.57
CA PRO A 376 9.73 -11.37 22.46
C PRO A 376 8.28 -11.69 22.06
N PRO A 377 7.34 -11.71 23.03
CA PRO A 377 5.95 -12.02 22.74
C PRO A 377 5.28 -10.91 21.91
N LEU A 378 4.51 -11.29 20.90
CA LEU A 378 3.78 -10.35 20.04
C LEU A 378 2.53 -9.77 20.71
N TYR A 379 1.90 -10.53 21.61
CA TYR A 379 0.66 -10.15 22.28
C TYR A 379 0.78 -10.27 23.81
N ARG A 380 0.01 -9.42 24.51
CA ARG A 380 -0.25 -9.54 25.95
C ARG A 380 -1.76 -9.55 26.18
N TYR A 381 -2.28 -10.69 26.64
CA TYR A 381 -3.65 -10.81 27.11
C TYR A 381 -3.73 -10.49 28.60
N LYS A 382 -4.73 -9.69 29.01
CA LYS A 382 -4.96 -9.34 30.41
C LYS A 382 -6.45 -9.41 30.74
N LYS A 383 -6.83 -10.23 31.72
CA LYS A 383 -8.18 -10.30 32.28
C LYS A 383 -8.12 -10.23 33.80
N GLY A 384 -8.52 -9.08 34.35
CA GLY A 384 -8.39 -8.80 35.78
C GLY A 384 -6.92 -8.84 36.23
N LYS A 385 -6.60 -9.79 37.12
CA LYS A 385 -5.23 -10.02 37.63
C LYS A 385 -4.40 -11.01 36.80
N ASN A 386 -5.02 -11.75 35.88
CA ASN A 386 -4.32 -12.73 35.06
C ASN A 386 -3.73 -12.05 33.82
N GLU A 387 -2.44 -12.25 33.60
CA GLU A 387 -1.70 -11.78 32.42
C GLU A 387 -1.01 -12.96 31.73
N THR A 388 -1.20 -13.06 30.41
CA THR A 388 -0.58 -14.09 29.55
C THR A 388 0.09 -13.42 28.37
N TYR A 389 1.32 -13.82 28.06
CA TYR A 389 2.08 -13.34 26.91
C TYR A 389 2.07 -14.39 25.80
N LEU A 390 1.76 -13.98 24.57
CA LEU A 390 1.58 -14.88 23.43
C LEU A 390 2.50 -14.46 22.30
N LYS A 391 3.23 -15.42 21.73
CA LYS A 391 4.37 -15.16 20.84
C LYS A 391 3.99 -14.78 19.41
N ASP A 392 2.89 -15.30 18.89
CA ASP A 392 2.48 -15.17 17.49
C ASP A 392 0.95 -15.33 17.36
N ASP A 393 0.43 -15.13 16.14
CA ASP A 393 -1.00 -15.28 15.83
C ASP A 393 -1.53 -16.68 16.11
N LYS A 394 -0.69 -17.70 15.92
CA LYS A 394 -1.02 -19.09 16.22
C LYS A 394 -1.29 -19.29 17.72
N ALA A 395 -0.37 -18.81 18.57
CA ALA A 395 -0.51 -18.88 20.01
C ALA A 395 -1.72 -18.08 20.51
N LEU A 396 -2.04 -16.95 19.86
CA LEU A 396 -3.24 -16.19 20.16
C LEU A 396 -4.52 -16.99 19.86
N ASN A 397 -4.64 -17.56 18.66
CA ASN A 397 -5.81 -18.36 18.30
C ASN A 397 -5.96 -19.59 19.19
N ASP A 398 -4.86 -20.32 19.47
CA ASP A 398 -4.87 -21.47 20.38
C ASP A 398 -5.41 -21.07 21.76
N PHE A 399 -4.90 -19.97 22.30
CA PHE A 399 -5.31 -19.45 23.60
C PHE A 399 -6.79 -19.05 23.60
N LEU A 400 -7.27 -18.35 22.57
CA LEU A 400 -8.67 -17.94 22.47
C LEU A 400 -9.62 -19.13 22.36
N ILE A 401 -9.25 -20.16 21.60
CA ILE A 401 -10.04 -21.39 21.45
C ILE A 401 -10.09 -22.12 22.80
N GLU A 402 -8.94 -22.39 23.44
CA GLU A 402 -8.90 -23.08 24.73
C GLU A 402 -9.73 -22.37 25.82
N ASN A 403 -9.75 -21.04 25.82
CA ASN A 403 -10.48 -20.26 26.82
C ASN A 403 -11.96 -20.03 26.45
N GLY A 404 -12.35 -20.24 25.19
CA GLY A 404 -13.71 -20.04 24.69
C GLY A 404 -14.52 -21.33 24.51
N ILE A 405 -13.84 -22.46 24.28
CA ILE A 405 -14.45 -23.74 23.91
C ILE A 405 -15.40 -24.29 24.98
N GLY A 406 -15.17 -23.96 26.26
CA GLY A 406 -15.98 -24.48 27.38
C GLY A 406 -17.43 -23.99 27.41
N VAL A 407 -17.81 -23.06 26.53
CA VAL A 407 -19.21 -22.61 26.35
C VAL A 407 -19.94 -23.46 25.30
N LEU A 408 -19.23 -24.25 24.51
CA LEU A 408 -19.79 -25.09 23.46
C LEU A 408 -19.99 -26.51 23.97
N GLU A 409 -21.20 -27.02 23.81
CA GLU A 409 -21.52 -28.43 24.03
C GLU A 409 -21.62 -29.12 22.67
N SER A 410 -20.96 -30.27 22.53
CA SER A 410 -21.07 -31.15 21.37
C SER A 410 -21.66 -32.48 21.82
N GLU A 411 -22.62 -32.99 21.06
CA GLU A 411 -23.26 -34.28 21.33
C GLU A 411 -22.36 -35.45 20.90
N THR A 412 -21.37 -35.18 20.04
CA THR A 412 -20.57 -36.21 19.36
C THR A 412 -19.08 -36.18 19.70
N MET A 413 -18.57 -35.09 20.28
CA MET A 413 -17.14 -34.91 20.57
C MET A 413 -16.90 -34.50 22.02
N GLY A 414 -15.85 -35.06 22.64
CA GLY A 414 -15.35 -34.55 23.91
C GLY A 414 -14.72 -33.16 23.76
N THR A 415 -14.68 -32.39 24.84
CA THR A 415 -14.14 -31.01 24.83
C THR A 415 -12.72 -30.92 24.27
N GLN A 416 -11.87 -31.92 24.53
CA GLN A 416 -10.50 -31.95 24.02
C GLN A 416 -10.46 -32.16 22.49
N ASP A 417 -11.22 -33.12 21.96
CA ASP A 417 -11.28 -33.38 20.52
C ASP A 417 -11.89 -32.18 19.76
N LEU A 418 -12.91 -31.56 20.36
CA LEU A 418 -13.52 -30.34 19.84
C LEU A 418 -12.51 -29.17 19.82
N THR A 419 -11.72 -29.03 20.88
CA THR A 419 -10.64 -28.02 20.94
C THR A 419 -9.62 -28.23 19.82
N GLU A 420 -9.18 -29.47 19.61
CA GLU A 420 -8.21 -29.80 18.55
C GLU A 420 -8.79 -29.57 17.15
N LEU A 421 -10.06 -29.93 16.92
CA LEU A 421 -10.76 -29.66 15.67
C LEU A 421 -10.81 -28.16 15.37
N PHE A 422 -11.22 -27.33 16.34
CA PHE A 422 -11.30 -25.88 16.14
C PHE A 422 -9.93 -25.23 15.91
N LYS A 423 -8.87 -25.75 16.53
CA LYS A 423 -7.49 -25.29 16.23
C LYS A 423 -7.10 -25.61 14.79
N LEU A 424 -7.40 -26.81 14.31
CA LEU A 424 -7.15 -27.18 12.91
C LEU A 424 -7.94 -26.30 11.94
N VAL A 425 -9.21 -26.03 12.23
CA VAL A 425 -10.05 -25.12 11.44
C VAL A 425 -9.47 -23.70 11.43
N ALA A 426 -9.03 -23.18 12.58
CA ALA A 426 -8.40 -21.87 12.66
C ALA A 426 -7.12 -21.80 11.83
N TYR A 427 -6.29 -22.85 11.84
CA TYR A 427 -5.09 -22.89 11.02
C TYR A 427 -5.40 -23.02 9.54
N TYR A 428 -6.37 -23.85 9.17
CA TYR A 428 -6.84 -23.96 7.80
C TYR A 428 -7.30 -22.60 7.26
N LYS A 429 -8.07 -21.85 8.06
CA LYS A 429 -8.47 -20.47 7.74
C LYS A 429 -7.27 -19.54 7.52
N MET A 430 -6.26 -19.61 8.39
CA MET A 430 -5.03 -18.82 8.24
C MET A 430 -4.28 -19.18 6.94
N THR A 431 -4.20 -20.46 6.60
CA THR A 431 -3.56 -20.91 5.35
C THR A 431 -4.34 -20.44 4.12
N LEU A 432 -5.68 -20.50 4.13
CA LEU A 432 -6.51 -19.95 3.06
C LEU A 432 -6.31 -18.44 2.87
N MET A 433 -6.13 -17.68 3.95
CA MET A 433 -5.81 -16.24 3.86
C MET A 433 -4.44 -15.98 3.19
N GLU A 434 -3.46 -16.88 3.34
CA GLU A 434 -2.19 -16.78 2.61
C GLU A 434 -2.33 -17.12 1.11
N ILE A 435 -3.27 -18.00 0.76
CA ILE A 435 -3.63 -18.33 -0.62
C ILE A 435 -4.35 -17.16 -1.29
N GLU A 436 -5.33 -16.54 -0.62
CA GLU A 436 -6.05 -15.35 -1.10
C GLU A 436 -5.11 -14.18 -1.42
N LYS A 437 -3.99 -14.05 -0.71
CA LYS A 437 -2.98 -13.01 -0.99
C LYS A 437 -2.23 -13.21 -2.32
N ARG A 438 -2.25 -14.42 -2.87
CA ARG A 438 -1.41 -14.85 -4.00
C ARG A 438 -2.20 -15.27 -5.23
N PHE A 439 -3.41 -15.78 -5.05
CA PHE A 439 -4.25 -16.32 -6.12
C PHE A 439 -5.62 -15.65 -6.08
N ALA A 440 -6.13 -15.26 -7.26
CA ALA A 440 -7.49 -14.74 -7.40
C ALA A 440 -8.52 -15.87 -7.27
N LEU A 441 -9.79 -15.52 -7.03
CA LEU A 441 -10.89 -16.48 -6.83
C LEU A 441 -10.58 -17.54 -5.75
N PRO A 442 -10.28 -17.13 -4.51
CA PRO A 442 -9.94 -18.04 -3.42
C PRO A 442 -11.02 -19.11 -3.15
N GLU A 443 -12.28 -18.84 -3.50
CA GLU A 443 -13.40 -19.78 -3.41
C GLU A 443 -13.20 -20.98 -4.36
N VAL A 444 -12.72 -20.72 -5.58
CA VAL A 444 -12.43 -21.75 -6.58
C VAL A 444 -11.19 -22.55 -6.18
N VAL A 445 -10.17 -21.88 -5.62
CA VAL A 445 -8.97 -22.54 -5.10
C VAL A 445 -9.30 -23.42 -3.89
N ARG A 446 -10.13 -22.91 -2.96
CA ARG A 446 -10.68 -23.66 -1.82
C ARG A 446 -11.44 -24.89 -2.30
N TYR A 447 -12.29 -24.76 -3.32
CA TYR A 447 -13.03 -25.90 -3.88
C TYR A 447 -12.10 -27.03 -4.34
N MET A 448 -10.96 -26.71 -4.97
CA MET A 448 -9.96 -27.72 -5.34
C MET A 448 -9.29 -28.35 -4.12
N ILE A 449 -8.97 -27.57 -3.09
CA ILE A 449 -8.36 -28.05 -1.84
C ILE A 449 -9.29 -29.02 -1.12
N GLU A 450 -10.59 -28.72 -1.09
CA GLU A 450 -11.60 -29.51 -0.38
C GLU A 450 -12.07 -30.72 -1.18
N ASN A 451 -11.72 -30.78 -2.47
CA ASN A 451 -12.08 -31.88 -3.38
C ASN A 451 -10.83 -32.35 -4.15
N PRO A 452 -9.77 -32.85 -3.47
CA PRO A 452 -8.49 -33.14 -4.12
C PRO A 452 -8.59 -34.18 -5.26
N ASP A 453 -9.60 -35.05 -5.23
CA ASP A 453 -9.86 -36.07 -6.27
C ASP A 453 -10.18 -35.48 -7.65
N ILE A 454 -10.54 -34.20 -7.75
CA ILE A 454 -10.80 -33.55 -9.04
C ILE A 454 -9.51 -33.17 -9.77
N ILE A 455 -8.39 -33.05 -9.04
CA ILE A 455 -7.09 -32.59 -9.55
C ILE A 455 -6.38 -33.70 -10.34
N SER A 456 -6.67 -34.97 -10.06
CA SER A 456 -6.07 -36.12 -10.75
C SER A 456 -6.65 -36.38 -12.15
N LYS A 457 -7.53 -35.50 -12.65
CA LYS A 457 -8.10 -35.55 -14.00
C LYS A 457 -7.28 -34.65 -14.92
N ASP A 458 -7.28 -34.93 -16.22
CA ASP A 458 -6.68 -34.01 -17.19
C ASP A 458 -7.34 -32.61 -17.13
N ASN A 459 -6.61 -31.60 -17.62
CA ASN A 459 -7.04 -30.19 -17.54
C ASN A 459 -8.40 -29.92 -18.19
N GLN A 460 -8.83 -30.72 -19.18
CA GLN A 460 -10.16 -30.57 -19.79
C GLN A 460 -11.25 -30.97 -18.80
N ASN A 461 -11.09 -32.11 -18.14
CA ASN A 461 -12.04 -32.61 -17.16
C ASN A 461 -12.07 -31.77 -15.87
N LEU A 462 -10.91 -31.28 -15.42
CA LEU A 462 -10.83 -30.34 -14.31
C LEU A 462 -11.56 -29.04 -14.68
N SER A 463 -11.33 -28.49 -15.88
CA SER A 463 -11.98 -27.26 -16.34
C SER A 463 -13.51 -27.37 -16.32
N ILE A 464 -14.07 -28.48 -16.82
CA ILE A 464 -15.53 -28.70 -16.82
C ILE A 464 -16.11 -28.66 -15.41
N THR A 465 -15.37 -29.21 -14.43
CA THR A 465 -15.80 -29.25 -13.02
C THR A 465 -15.78 -27.85 -12.41
N LEU A 466 -14.69 -27.11 -12.64
CA LEU A 466 -14.53 -25.75 -12.13
C LEU A 466 -15.51 -24.76 -12.76
N GLU A 467 -15.80 -24.89 -14.05
CA GLU A 467 -16.79 -24.06 -14.75
C GLU A 467 -18.19 -24.15 -14.10
N LYS A 468 -18.61 -25.36 -13.73
CA LYS A 468 -19.87 -25.56 -13.00
C LYS A 468 -19.85 -24.90 -11.63
N HIS A 469 -18.73 -25.02 -10.92
CA HIS A 469 -18.57 -24.40 -9.60
C HIS A 469 -18.58 -22.87 -9.70
N ILE A 470 -17.82 -22.28 -10.63
CA ILE A 470 -17.79 -20.83 -10.89
C ILE A 470 -19.19 -20.30 -11.24
N ALA A 471 -19.96 -21.03 -12.05
CA ALA A 471 -21.34 -20.66 -12.37
C ALA A 471 -22.26 -20.72 -11.14
N ASN A 472 -22.09 -21.71 -10.26
CA ASN A 472 -22.85 -21.82 -9.00
C ASN A 472 -22.55 -20.67 -8.02
N LEU A 473 -21.34 -20.10 -8.06
CA LEU A 473 -20.99 -18.89 -7.31
C LEU A 473 -21.64 -17.62 -7.88
N GLY A 474 -22.34 -17.72 -9.02
CA GLY A 474 -22.98 -16.59 -9.70
C GLY A 474 -22.01 -15.76 -10.54
N TYR A 475 -20.83 -16.28 -10.85
CA TYR A 475 -19.83 -15.59 -11.64
C TYR A 475 -19.91 -15.95 -13.13
N ASN A 476 -19.44 -15.05 -13.99
CA ASN A 476 -19.47 -15.23 -15.43
C ASN A 476 -18.06 -15.37 -16.01
N ILE A 477 -17.79 -16.48 -16.70
CA ILE A 477 -16.51 -16.71 -17.37
C ILE A 477 -16.53 -15.97 -18.71
N LEU A 478 -15.73 -14.92 -18.84
CA LEU A 478 -15.64 -14.10 -20.06
C LEU A 478 -14.77 -14.76 -21.13
N SER A 479 -13.68 -15.40 -20.70
CA SER A 479 -12.83 -16.20 -21.58
C SER A 479 -12.12 -17.30 -20.79
N LYS A 480 -11.80 -18.38 -21.49
CA LYS A 480 -11.03 -19.50 -20.95
C LYS A 480 -9.98 -19.98 -21.95
N THR A 481 -8.86 -20.45 -21.43
CA THR A 481 -7.85 -21.19 -22.19
C THR A 481 -7.50 -22.44 -21.40
N VAL A 482 -7.59 -23.60 -22.05
CA VAL A 482 -7.28 -24.90 -21.46
C VAL A 482 -6.30 -25.60 -22.38
N ASN A 483 -5.12 -25.90 -21.88
CA ASN A 483 -4.12 -26.69 -22.58
C ASN A 483 -3.51 -27.72 -21.61
N GLU A 484 -2.45 -28.42 -22.03
CA GLU A 484 -1.80 -29.45 -21.20
C GLU A 484 -1.01 -28.85 -20.01
N GLU A 485 -0.61 -27.59 -20.08
CA GLU A 485 0.24 -26.93 -19.07
C GLU A 485 -0.57 -26.12 -18.04
N LEU A 486 -1.71 -25.56 -18.43
CA LEU A 486 -2.50 -24.68 -17.57
C LEU A 486 -3.99 -24.62 -17.92
N ILE A 487 -4.77 -24.15 -16.95
CA ILE A 487 -6.14 -23.65 -17.11
C ILE A 487 -6.12 -22.17 -16.75
N HIS A 488 -6.62 -21.32 -17.65
CA HIS A 488 -6.67 -19.88 -17.45
C HIS A 488 -8.10 -19.37 -17.65
N TYR A 489 -8.64 -18.69 -16.64
CA TYR A 489 -9.96 -18.04 -16.68
C TYR A 489 -9.88 -16.53 -16.47
N PHE A 490 -10.64 -15.80 -17.27
CA PHE A 490 -11.05 -14.44 -16.97
C PHE A 490 -12.51 -14.47 -16.49
N VAL A 491 -12.72 -14.15 -15.22
CA VAL A 491 -14.02 -14.31 -14.54
C VAL A 491 -14.50 -12.95 -14.08
N GLN A 492 -15.71 -12.58 -14.50
CA GLN A 492 -16.43 -11.45 -13.96
C GLN A 492 -17.13 -11.87 -12.67
N THR A 493 -16.64 -11.33 -11.55
CA THR A 493 -17.25 -11.45 -10.22
C THR A 493 -18.15 -10.23 -9.95
N ASN A 494 -18.76 -10.19 -8.76
CA ASN A 494 -19.53 -9.02 -8.31
C ASN A 494 -18.67 -7.77 -8.08
N ASP A 495 -17.37 -7.96 -7.81
CA ASP A 495 -16.44 -6.89 -7.45
C ASP A 495 -15.56 -6.42 -8.63
N GLY A 496 -15.53 -7.17 -9.73
CA GLY A 496 -14.76 -6.80 -10.91
C GLY A 496 -14.43 -7.96 -11.84
N LEU A 497 -13.40 -7.76 -12.65
CA LEU A 497 -12.83 -8.80 -13.50
C LEU A 497 -11.61 -9.38 -12.79
N GLU A 498 -11.61 -10.68 -12.55
CA GLU A 498 -10.54 -11.43 -11.92
C GLU A 498 -9.91 -12.41 -12.90
N GLU A 499 -8.60 -12.66 -12.74
CA GLU A 499 -7.79 -13.55 -13.58
C GLU A 499 -7.31 -14.72 -12.72
N LEU A 500 -7.78 -15.93 -13.03
CA LEU A 500 -7.36 -17.16 -12.33
C LEU A 500 -6.53 -18.04 -13.27
N VAL A 501 -5.28 -18.28 -12.90
CA VAL A 501 -4.37 -19.20 -13.55
C VAL A 501 -4.16 -20.41 -12.64
N ILE A 502 -4.41 -21.60 -13.18
CA ILE A 502 -4.22 -22.90 -12.53
C ILE A 502 -3.12 -23.60 -13.32
N ASP A 503 -1.94 -23.67 -12.71
CA ASP A 503 -0.72 -24.23 -13.28
C ASP A 503 0.09 -24.93 -12.18
N ASP A 504 1.27 -25.43 -12.53
CA ASP A 504 2.19 -26.05 -11.56
C ASP A 504 2.60 -25.12 -10.43
N ASN A 505 2.59 -23.79 -10.60
CA ASN A 505 2.93 -22.85 -9.53
C ASN A 505 1.86 -22.84 -8.43
N LEU A 506 0.58 -22.99 -8.80
CA LEU A 506 -0.49 -23.15 -7.82
C LEU A 506 -0.32 -24.46 -7.04
N PHE A 507 -0.15 -25.59 -7.74
CA PHE A 507 -0.10 -26.92 -7.11
C PHE A 507 1.18 -27.17 -6.32
N SER A 508 2.30 -26.57 -6.72
CA SER A 508 3.57 -26.63 -5.97
C SER A 508 3.66 -25.62 -4.83
N SER A 509 2.67 -24.74 -4.66
CA SER A 509 2.63 -23.78 -3.55
C SER A 509 2.65 -24.50 -2.20
N PRO A 510 3.58 -24.15 -1.28
CA PRO A 510 3.59 -24.72 0.07
C PRO A 510 2.27 -24.53 0.81
N TYR A 511 1.62 -23.37 0.64
CA TYR A 511 0.35 -23.05 1.27
C TYR A 511 -0.81 -23.89 0.72
N TYR A 512 -0.80 -24.18 -0.58
CA TYR A 512 -1.82 -25.03 -1.20
C TYR A 512 -1.75 -26.46 -0.66
N ASN A 513 -0.53 -27.02 -0.61
CA ASN A 513 -0.29 -28.36 -0.05
C ASN A 513 -0.57 -28.43 1.46
N GLU A 514 -0.19 -27.40 2.21
CA GLU A 514 -0.52 -27.29 3.63
C GLU A 514 -2.03 -27.20 3.87
N ALA A 515 -2.76 -26.46 3.03
CA ALA A 515 -4.21 -26.37 3.13
C ALA A 515 -4.90 -27.73 2.86
N ILE A 516 -4.45 -28.50 1.86
CA ILE A 516 -4.92 -29.87 1.62
C ILE A 516 -4.69 -30.75 2.85
N TYR A 517 -3.46 -30.71 3.39
CA TYR A 517 -3.12 -31.49 4.58
C TYR A 517 -4.00 -31.14 5.78
N MET A 518 -4.19 -29.84 6.05
CA MET A 518 -5.04 -29.38 7.15
C MET A 518 -6.49 -29.79 6.94
N TYR A 519 -7.02 -29.66 5.72
CA TYR A 519 -8.38 -30.07 5.40
C TYR A 519 -8.58 -31.57 5.60
N GLN A 520 -7.65 -32.42 5.15
CA GLN A 520 -7.68 -33.86 5.41
C GLN A 520 -7.69 -34.17 6.90
N LYS A 521 -6.88 -33.47 7.70
CA LYS A 521 -6.87 -33.64 9.16
C LYS A 521 -8.16 -33.19 9.84
N ILE A 522 -8.83 -32.19 9.28
CA ILE A 522 -10.16 -31.78 9.72
C ILE A 522 -11.17 -32.89 9.40
N GLN A 523 -11.16 -33.43 8.18
CA GLN A 523 -12.05 -34.53 7.78
C GLN A 523 -11.86 -35.80 8.61
N ASP A 524 -10.61 -36.18 8.90
CA ASP A 524 -10.27 -37.33 9.76
C ASP A 524 -10.89 -37.23 11.18
N ARG A 525 -11.16 -36.01 11.64
CA ARG A 525 -11.65 -35.70 12.99
C ARG A 525 -13.10 -35.24 13.02
N MET A 526 -13.74 -35.09 11.87
CA MET A 526 -15.08 -34.54 11.76
C MET A 526 -16.14 -35.60 12.04
N THR A 527 -17.06 -35.28 12.95
CA THR A 527 -18.24 -36.11 13.24
C THR A 527 -19.44 -35.70 12.38
N ASP A 528 -20.49 -36.52 12.38
CA ASP A 528 -21.73 -36.26 11.64
C ASP A 528 -22.40 -34.92 12.05
N GLU A 529 -22.12 -34.43 13.25
CA GLU A 529 -22.60 -33.13 13.77
C GLU A 529 -22.10 -31.92 12.96
N PHE A 530 -20.94 -32.05 12.31
CA PHE A 530 -20.25 -30.98 11.58
C PHE A 530 -20.11 -31.25 10.08
N ARG A 531 -20.38 -32.48 9.62
CA ARG A 531 -20.13 -32.93 8.23
C ARG A 531 -20.90 -32.13 7.17
N ASP A 532 -22.11 -31.66 7.48
CA ASP A 532 -22.96 -30.90 6.55
C ASP A 532 -22.90 -29.38 6.75
N LYS A 533 -21.99 -28.89 7.61
CA LYS A 533 -21.83 -27.45 7.91
C LYS A 533 -20.59 -26.90 7.20
N ASP A 534 -20.64 -25.64 6.78
CA ASP A 534 -19.41 -24.95 6.39
C ASP A 534 -18.54 -24.77 7.65
N ILE A 535 -17.42 -25.49 7.69
CA ILE A 535 -16.50 -25.50 8.82
C ILE A 535 -15.87 -24.13 9.13
N LEU A 536 -15.95 -23.15 8.21
CA LEU A 536 -15.43 -21.80 8.42
C LEU A 536 -16.50 -20.78 8.87
N ALA A 537 -17.78 -21.16 8.80
CA ALA A 537 -18.93 -20.34 9.20
C ALA A 537 -19.23 -20.50 10.69
#